data_AF-A0A4S4BKL7-F1
#
_entry.id   AF-A0A4S4BKL7-F1
#
_cell.length_a   1.000
_cell.length_b   1.000
_cell.length_c   1.000
_cell.angle_alpha   90.00
_cell.angle_beta   90.00
_cell.angle_gamma   90.00
#
_symmetry.space_group_name_H-M   'P 1'
#
loop_
_entity.id
_entity.type
_entity.pdbx_description
1 polymer ?
#
loop_
_entity_poly.entity_id
_entity_poly.type
_entity_poly.pdbx_seq_one_letter_code
_entity_poly.pdbx_strand_id
1 'polypeptide(L)'
;MFSDRDLEQTADLTDATSIALTSGQDVALTEAGVYVLSGDATDVTVVVEAAEDAKVQLVLDGVSITNEDAPAIYVKEADKVFVTTTDSENSLKVTGTYVADGETNLDAVIFSRADVTLNGTGTLTVVSSEGNGISTKDDLKITGGTYSIQSAEDALEANDSIRIKDGTLTIDAGKDGLHSEHDEDATLGYIYIAGGTMTITAGDDGIQGNSVVQIDGGTIDIPSSVEGIESTYIQINGGQITVYASDDGINASQKVDSNVRIEVNGGTIDVTVGSGDTDGFDSNGDLYINGGTITVQANSAFDADGTVQLNGGDVTVNGEKITEIVQTGPGGGGGGGFGGGGGGRGQGGGQGGGGMGRQ
;
A
#
# COMPACT_ATOMS: atom_id res chain seq x y z
N MET A 1 9.55 -12.36 7.32
CA MET A 1 9.41 -11.25 6.35
C MET A 1 10.17 -11.54 5.06
N PHE A 2 11.50 -11.59 5.06
CA PHE A 2 12.31 -11.86 3.85
C PHE A 2 13.16 -13.12 4.03
N SER A 3 13.24 -13.97 3.01
CA SER A 3 14.17 -15.10 2.96
C SER A 3 15.57 -14.63 2.57
N ASP A 4 16.61 -15.41 2.87
CA ASP A 4 17.98 -15.11 2.40
C ASP A 4 18.02 -14.96 0.88
N ARG A 5 17.26 -15.79 0.16
CA ARG A 5 17.16 -15.74 -1.31
C ARG A 5 16.43 -14.50 -1.81
N ASP A 6 15.45 -13.98 -1.07
CA ASP A 6 14.77 -12.73 -1.44
C ASP A 6 15.77 -11.56 -1.44
N LEU A 7 16.76 -11.61 -0.53
CA LEU A 7 17.74 -10.55 -0.31
C LEU A 7 18.94 -10.59 -1.28
N GLU A 8 19.09 -11.64 -2.07
CA GLU A 8 20.16 -11.76 -3.06
C GLU A 8 19.92 -10.81 -4.25
N GLN A 9 20.71 -9.74 -4.33
CA GLN A 9 20.57 -8.69 -5.35
C GLN A 9 21.19 -9.05 -6.71
N THR A 10 21.81 -10.22 -6.83
CA THR A 10 22.41 -10.69 -8.09
C THR A 10 22.09 -12.17 -8.28
N ALA A 11 21.77 -12.57 -9.51
CA ALA A 11 21.52 -13.97 -9.83
C ALA A 11 22.82 -14.76 -9.98
N ASP A 12 22.79 -16.05 -9.62
CA ASP A 12 23.80 -17.01 -10.04
C ASP A 12 23.50 -17.45 -11.47
N LEU A 13 24.41 -17.15 -12.39
CA LEU A 13 24.22 -17.38 -13.82
C LEU A 13 24.88 -18.67 -14.33
N THR A 14 25.45 -19.49 -13.44
CA THR A 14 26.25 -20.67 -13.83
C THR A 14 25.48 -21.65 -14.73
N ASP A 15 24.21 -21.90 -14.41
CA ASP A 15 23.30 -22.79 -15.15
C ASP A 15 22.15 -22.04 -15.82
N ALA A 16 22.30 -20.73 -16.04
CA ALA A 16 21.23 -19.90 -16.57
C ALA A 16 20.97 -20.15 -18.07
N THR A 17 19.71 -20.09 -18.46
CA THR A 17 19.28 -20.13 -19.87
C THR A 17 19.13 -18.71 -20.40
N SER A 18 19.91 -18.34 -21.42
CA SER A 18 19.77 -17.03 -22.08
C SER A 18 18.70 -17.05 -23.16
N ILE A 19 17.82 -16.05 -23.14
CA ILE A 19 16.71 -15.88 -24.07
C ILE A 19 16.75 -14.45 -24.62
N ALA A 20 16.94 -14.34 -25.93
CA ALA A 20 16.76 -13.07 -26.65
C ALA A 20 15.31 -13.01 -27.15
N LEU A 21 14.57 -12.01 -26.72
CA LEU A 21 13.16 -11.86 -27.09
C LEU A 21 13.02 -11.52 -28.59
N THR A 22 11.93 -11.99 -29.18
CA THR A 22 11.58 -11.74 -30.58
C THR A 22 10.12 -11.29 -30.64
N SER A 23 9.83 -10.20 -31.36
CA SER A 23 8.46 -9.70 -31.46
C SER A 23 7.49 -10.75 -32.02
N GLY A 24 6.28 -10.82 -31.44
CA GLY A 24 5.23 -11.76 -31.84
C GLY A 24 5.50 -13.22 -31.42
N GLN A 25 6.47 -13.46 -30.54
CA GLN A 25 6.86 -14.81 -30.11
C GLN A 25 6.91 -14.92 -28.59
N ASP A 26 5.81 -15.37 -28.00
CA ASP A 26 5.73 -15.69 -26.58
C ASP A 26 6.79 -16.71 -26.14
N VAL A 27 7.25 -16.57 -24.90
CA VAL A 27 8.22 -17.45 -24.26
C VAL A 27 7.53 -18.20 -23.14
N ALA A 28 7.45 -19.52 -23.24
CA ALA A 28 6.94 -20.38 -22.17
C ALA A 28 8.08 -20.96 -21.34
N LEU A 29 8.06 -20.71 -20.03
CA LEU A 29 9.02 -21.20 -19.04
C LEU A 29 8.31 -22.24 -18.17
N THR A 30 8.59 -23.52 -18.42
CA THR A 30 7.85 -24.65 -17.84
C THR A 30 8.61 -25.42 -16.77
N GLU A 31 9.82 -24.97 -16.41
CA GLU A 31 10.69 -25.63 -15.44
C GLU A 31 11.26 -24.60 -14.45
N ALA A 32 11.64 -25.07 -13.26
CA ALA A 32 12.43 -24.26 -12.33
C ALA A 32 13.78 -23.92 -12.95
N GLY A 33 14.28 -22.70 -12.70
CA GLY A 33 15.56 -22.30 -13.26
C GLY A 33 15.81 -20.79 -13.24
N VAL A 34 16.98 -20.41 -13.76
CA VAL A 34 17.38 -19.01 -13.96
C VAL A 34 17.35 -18.73 -15.46
N TYR A 35 16.60 -17.71 -15.86
CA TYR A 35 16.40 -17.32 -17.26
C TYR A 35 16.84 -15.87 -17.45
N VAL A 36 17.86 -15.65 -18.29
CA VAL A 36 18.36 -14.30 -18.61
C VAL A 36 17.63 -13.79 -19.84
N LEU A 37 16.83 -12.75 -19.68
CA LEU A 37 16.01 -12.14 -20.72
C LEU A 37 16.70 -10.88 -21.24
N SER A 38 16.74 -10.73 -22.57
CA SER A 38 17.37 -9.58 -23.23
C SER A 38 16.65 -9.20 -24.52
N GLY A 39 16.87 -7.95 -24.95
CA GLY A 39 16.43 -7.45 -26.26
C GLY A 39 15.13 -6.64 -26.22
N ASP A 40 14.88 -5.93 -27.32
CA ASP A 40 13.68 -5.14 -27.56
C ASP A 40 12.66 -5.96 -28.36
N ALA A 41 11.45 -6.10 -27.85
CA ALA A 41 10.39 -6.86 -28.49
C ALA A 41 9.00 -6.24 -28.25
N THR A 42 8.08 -6.57 -29.14
CA THR A 42 6.67 -6.17 -29.09
C THR A 42 5.78 -7.38 -29.26
N ASP A 43 4.59 -7.35 -28.69
CA ASP A 43 3.63 -8.46 -28.77
C ASP A 43 4.28 -9.79 -28.32
N VAL A 44 4.93 -9.76 -27.16
CA VAL A 44 5.58 -10.91 -26.53
C VAL A 44 5.24 -10.97 -25.05
N THR A 45 4.77 -12.14 -24.61
CA THR A 45 4.58 -12.45 -23.20
C THR A 45 5.62 -13.47 -22.75
N VAL A 46 6.29 -13.20 -21.63
CA VAL A 46 7.05 -14.22 -20.90
C VAL A 46 6.11 -14.91 -19.94
N VAL A 47 5.69 -16.12 -20.29
CA VAL A 47 4.75 -16.94 -19.52
C VAL A 47 5.51 -17.92 -18.65
N VAL A 48 5.31 -17.85 -17.33
CA VAL A 48 5.80 -18.86 -16.37
C VAL A 48 4.66 -19.82 -16.05
N GLU A 49 4.82 -21.08 -16.47
CA GLU A 49 3.86 -22.17 -16.27
C GLU A 49 4.65 -23.41 -15.84
N ALA A 50 5.31 -23.30 -14.70
CA ALA A 50 6.13 -24.36 -14.11
C ALA A 50 5.33 -25.13 -13.05
N ALA A 51 5.94 -26.15 -12.44
CA ALA A 51 5.31 -26.90 -11.36
C ALA A 51 4.95 -25.98 -10.16
N GLU A 52 3.90 -26.32 -9.41
CA GLU A 52 3.44 -25.56 -8.23
C GLU A 52 4.51 -25.38 -7.13
N ASP A 53 5.54 -26.25 -7.09
CA ASP A 53 6.66 -26.16 -6.15
C ASP A 53 7.93 -25.53 -6.77
N ALA A 54 7.85 -25.08 -8.03
CA ALA A 54 8.97 -24.57 -8.80
C ALA A 54 9.29 -23.11 -8.44
N LYS A 55 10.60 -22.83 -8.33
CA LYS A 55 11.13 -21.47 -8.21
C LYS A 55 11.77 -21.06 -9.53
N VAL A 56 11.31 -19.95 -10.08
CA VAL A 56 11.78 -19.40 -11.36
C VAL A 56 12.40 -18.03 -11.13
N GLN A 57 13.60 -17.78 -11.65
CA GLN A 57 14.24 -16.48 -11.61
C GLN A 57 14.35 -15.92 -13.02
N LEU A 58 13.67 -14.79 -13.26
CA LEU A 58 13.78 -13.98 -14.47
C LEU A 58 14.84 -12.91 -14.22
N VAL A 59 15.95 -12.97 -14.94
CA VAL A 59 17.02 -11.98 -14.87
C VAL A 59 16.85 -11.02 -16.05
N LEU A 60 16.50 -9.77 -15.77
CA LEU A 60 16.26 -8.75 -16.78
C LEU A 60 17.58 -8.05 -17.11
N ASP A 61 18.13 -8.33 -18.30
CA ASP A 61 19.42 -7.84 -18.77
C ASP A 61 19.26 -7.04 -20.08
N GLY A 62 18.84 -5.79 -19.94
CA GLY A 62 18.58 -4.90 -21.06
C GLY A 62 17.35 -5.31 -21.86
N VAL A 63 16.26 -5.70 -21.18
CA VAL A 63 15.01 -6.12 -21.81
C VAL A 63 14.06 -4.94 -21.98
N SER A 64 13.42 -4.85 -23.15
CA SER A 64 12.32 -3.92 -23.41
C SER A 64 11.16 -4.64 -24.07
N ILE A 65 9.99 -4.69 -23.41
CA ILE A 65 8.76 -5.29 -23.92
C ILE A 65 7.69 -4.21 -24.05
N THR A 66 6.95 -4.21 -25.16
CA THR A 66 5.72 -3.42 -25.33
C THR A 66 4.61 -4.26 -25.95
N ASN A 67 3.54 -4.49 -25.19
CA ASN A 67 2.35 -5.20 -25.65
C ASN A 67 1.14 -4.25 -25.71
N GLU A 68 0.13 -4.60 -26.50
CA GLU A 68 -1.13 -3.88 -26.51
C GLU A 68 -2.17 -4.52 -25.59
N ASP A 69 -2.17 -5.85 -25.44
CA ASP A 69 -3.33 -6.58 -24.91
C ASP A 69 -3.02 -7.70 -23.91
N ALA A 70 -1.76 -7.90 -23.56
CA ALA A 70 -1.32 -8.94 -22.62
C ALA A 70 -0.17 -8.45 -21.72
N PRO A 71 -0.02 -9.00 -20.50
CA PRO A 71 1.12 -8.72 -19.64
C PRO A 71 2.45 -8.95 -20.35
N ALA A 72 3.49 -8.21 -19.98
CA ALA A 72 4.85 -8.49 -20.43
C ALA A 72 5.40 -9.76 -19.74
N ILE A 73 5.04 -9.95 -18.47
CA ILE A 73 5.34 -11.15 -17.69
C ILE A 73 4.03 -11.66 -17.10
N TYR A 74 3.73 -12.93 -17.36
CA TYR A 74 2.54 -13.60 -16.83
C TYR A 74 2.95 -14.89 -16.11
N VAL A 75 2.81 -14.92 -14.79
CA VAL A 75 3.02 -16.13 -13.98
C VAL A 75 1.69 -16.83 -13.79
N LYS A 76 1.50 -17.92 -14.53
CA LYS A 76 0.34 -18.81 -14.43
C LYS A 76 0.44 -19.73 -13.22
N GLU A 77 1.61 -20.33 -13.04
CA GLU A 77 1.86 -21.33 -12.01
C GLU A 77 3.35 -21.41 -11.70
N ALA A 78 3.67 -21.33 -10.41
CA ALA A 78 4.98 -21.53 -9.78
C ALA A 78 4.77 -21.48 -8.25
N ASP A 79 5.76 -21.91 -7.45
CA ASP A 79 5.81 -21.59 -6.01
C ASP A 79 6.17 -20.11 -5.84
N LYS A 80 7.17 -19.65 -6.61
CA LYS A 80 7.71 -18.31 -6.48
C LYS A 80 8.47 -17.87 -7.72
N VAL A 81 8.27 -16.61 -8.11
CA VAL A 81 9.04 -15.97 -9.17
C VAL A 81 9.88 -14.82 -8.62
N PHE A 82 11.16 -14.82 -9.01
CA PHE A 82 12.08 -13.71 -8.77
C PHE A 82 12.21 -12.93 -10.07
N VAL A 83 12.03 -11.62 -10.02
CA VAL A 83 12.34 -10.70 -11.13
C VAL A 83 13.54 -9.88 -10.71
N THR A 84 14.70 -10.25 -11.22
CA THR A 84 16.00 -9.70 -10.82
C THR A 84 16.52 -8.77 -11.91
N THR A 85 16.66 -7.48 -11.64
CA THR A 85 17.34 -6.56 -12.57
C THR A 85 18.86 -6.72 -12.48
N THR A 86 19.54 -6.79 -13.63
CA THR A 86 21.00 -6.58 -13.69
C THR A 86 21.33 -5.10 -13.48
N ASP A 87 22.56 -4.65 -13.70
CA ASP A 87 22.92 -3.22 -13.69
C ASP A 87 22.43 -2.46 -14.95
N SER A 88 21.60 -3.10 -15.79
CA SER A 88 20.98 -2.52 -16.97
C SER A 88 19.73 -1.69 -16.67
N GLU A 89 19.27 -0.97 -17.69
CA GLU A 89 17.91 -0.42 -17.75
C GLU A 89 16.97 -1.42 -18.44
N ASN A 90 15.79 -1.63 -17.87
CA ASN A 90 14.76 -2.52 -18.39
C ASN A 90 13.42 -1.77 -18.48
N SER A 91 12.57 -2.14 -19.43
CA SER A 91 11.27 -1.50 -19.65
C SER A 91 10.19 -2.50 -20.02
N LEU A 92 9.08 -2.54 -19.28
CA LEU A 92 7.93 -3.38 -19.58
C LEU A 92 6.70 -2.49 -19.70
N LYS A 93 5.95 -2.61 -20.80
CA LYS A 93 4.82 -1.72 -21.08
C LYS A 93 3.63 -2.47 -21.66
N VAL A 94 2.44 -2.06 -21.22
CA VAL A 94 1.17 -2.42 -21.86
C VAL A 94 0.44 -1.12 -22.21
N THR A 95 0.15 -0.93 -23.50
CA THR A 95 -0.41 0.34 -24.02
C THR A 95 -1.90 0.32 -24.28
N GLY A 96 -2.53 -0.85 -24.24
CA GLY A 96 -3.96 -1.03 -24.43
C GLY A 96 -4.62 -1.72 -23.24
N THR A 97 -5.67 -2.49 -23.52
CA THR A 97 -6.47 -3.20 -22.52
C THR A 97 -6.05 -4.65 -22.41
N TYR A 98 -6.07 -5.23 -21.22
CA TYR A 98 -5.80 -6.65 -21.04
C TYR A 98 -6.91 -7.58 -21.53
N VAL A 99 -6.52 -8.67 -22.18
CA VAL A 99 -7.40 -9.79 -22.53
C VAL A 99 -7.26 -10.89 -21.47
N ALA A 100 -8.38 -11.26 -20.86
CA ALA A 100 -8.42 -12.31 -19.84
C ALA A 100 -7.94 -13.69 -20.37
N ASP A 101 -7.30 -14.46 -19.50
CA ASP A 101 -6.93 -15.87 -19.75
C ASP A 101 -7.91 -16.79 -19.01
N GLY A 102 -8.97 -17.19 -19.73
CA GLY A 102 -10.08 -17.94 -19.16
C GLY A 102 -10.84 -17.09 -18.13
N GLU A 103 -10.87 -17.55 -16.88
CA GLU A 103 -11.47 -16.82 -15.75
C GLU A 103 -10.46 -15.89 -15.05
N THR A 104 -9.19 -15.91 -15.46
CA THR A 104 -8.15 -15.04 -14.90
C THR A 104 -8.27 -13.67 -15.55
N ASN A 105 -8.70 -12.67 -14.77
CA ASN A 105 -8.60 -11.28 -15.19
C ASN A 105 -7.12 -10.89 -15.19
N LEU A 106 -6.54 -10.71 -16.37
CA LEU A 106 -5.23 -10.09 -16.49
C LEU A 106 -5.47 -8.59 -16.42
N ASP A 107 -4.72 -7.90 -15.58
CA ASP A 107 -4.91 -6.47 -15.33
C ASP A 107 -3.60 -5.75 -15.02
N ALA A 108 -2.44 -6.39 -15.21
CA ALA A 108 -1.14 -5.80 -14.89
C ALA A 108 -0.03 -6.11 -15.92
N VAL A 109 0.97 -5.23 -16.00
CA VAL A 109 2.14 -5.41 -16.88
C VAL A 109 2.95 -6.63 -16.45
N ILE A 110 3.09 -6.81 -15.13
CA ILE A 110 3.54 -8.05 -14.52
C ILE A 110 2.36 -8.58 -13.72
N PHE A 111 1.78 -9.67 -14.18
CA PHE A 111 0.68 -10.34 -13.49
C PHE A 111 1.15 -11.70 -12.97
N SER A 112 0.88 -11.99 -11.70
CA SER A 112 1.25 -13.25 -11.07
C SER A 112 0.13 -13.90 -10.28
N ARG A 113 0.00 -15.21 -10.43
CA ARG A 113 -0.83 -16.06 -9.56
C ARG A 113 -0.07 -16.63 -8.36
N ALA A 114 1.23 -16.33 -8.26
CA ALA A 114 2.16 -16.83 -7.24
C ALA A 114 2.96 -15.68 -6.62
N ASP A 115 3.69 -15.96 -5.54
CA ASP A 115 4.64 -15.03 -4.92
C ASP A 115 5.61 -14.40 -5.94
N VAL A 116 5.77 -13.07 -5.85
CA VAL A 116 6.77 -12.32 -6.64
C VAL A 116 7.79 -11.67 -5.71
N THR A 117 9.06 -11.75 -6.07
CA THR A 117 10.12 -10.94 -5.47
C THR A 117 10.87 -10.15 -6.52
N LEU A 118 10.79 -8.83 -6.40
CA LEU A 118 11.58 -7.87 -7.16
C LEU A 118 12.87 -7.58 -6.39
N ASN A 119 14.00 -7.80 -7.05
CA ASN A 119 15.31 -7.48 -6.51
C ASN A 119 16.26 -7.12 -7.66
N GLY A 120 17.51 -6.81 -7.35
CA GLY A 120 18.48 -6.46 -8.37
C GLY A 120 19.17 -5.13 -8.10
N THR A 121 20.03 -4.73 -9.02
CA THR A 121 20.86 -3.52 -8.87
C THR A 121 20.57 -2.42 -9.88
N GLY A 122 19.78 -2.70 -10.91
CA GLY A 122 19.47 -1.75 -11.97
C GLY A 122 18.02 -1.29 -11.96
N THR A 123 17.57 -0.82 -13.12
CA THR A 123 16.32 -0.09 -13.26
C THR A 123 15.29 -0.92 -14.01
N LEU A 124 14.04 -0.86 -13.54
CA LEU A 124 12.87 -1.36 -14.27
C LEU A 124 11.81 -0.25 -14.37
N THR A 125 11.51 0.14 -15.61
CA THR A 125 10.36 0.99 -15.92
C THR A 125 9.14 0.12 -16.23
N VAL A 126 8.02 0.36 -15.57
CA VAL A 126 6.74 -0.31 -15.80
C VAL A 126 5.71 0.73 -16.20
N VAL A 127 5.04 0.56 -17.34
CA VAL A 127 3.97 1.47 -17.79
C VAL A 127 2.74 0.67 -18.17
N SER A 128 1.65 0.88 -17.44
CA SER A 128 0.32 0.35 -17.74
C SER A 128 -0.61 1.49 -18.13
N SER A 129 -1.01 1.54 -19.40
CA SER A 129 -1.92 2.60 -19.89
C SER A 129 -3.36 2.39 -19.45
N GLU A 130 -3.73 1.14 -19.16
CA GLU A 130 -4.95 0.72 -18.49
C GLU A 130 -4.52 -0.25 -17.38
N GLY A 131 -5.29 -0.44 -16.30
CA GLY A 131 -4.96 -1.41 -15.24
C GLY A 131 -3.73 -1.07 -14.39
N ASN A 132 -3.25 -2.08 -13.68
CA ASN A 132 -2.24 -2.04 -12.64
C ASN A 132 -0.81 -2.12 -13.20
N GLY A 133 0.17 -1.65 -12.43
CA GLY A 133 1.59 -1.82 -12.78
C GLY A 133 2.04 -3.27 -12.60
N ILE A 134 2.01 -3.73 -11.35
CA ILE A 134 2.41 -5.09 -10.94
C ILE A 134 1.33 -5.63 -10.01
N SER A 135 0.72 -6.76 -10.40
CA SER A 135 -0.29 -7.46 -9.59
C SER A 135 0.15 -8.87 -9.26
N THR A 136 -0.03 -9.28 -8.01
CA THR A 136 0.09 -10.67 -7.57
C THR A 136 -1.10 -11.12 -6.74
N LYS A 137 -1.51 -12.38 -6.92
CA LYS A 137 -2.57 -12.99 -6.10
C LYS A 137 -2.09 -13.58 -4.77
N ASP A 138 -0.79 -13.48 -4.49
CA ASP A 138 -0.18 -13.84 -3.20
C ASP A 138 0.70 -12.67 -2.68
N ASP A 139 1.96 -12.91 -2.29
CA ASP A 139 2.87 -11.91 -1.76
C ASP A 139 3.68 -11.18 -2.85
N LEU A 140 3.83 -9.86 -2.70
CA LEU A 140 4.83 -9.06 -3.41
C LEU A 140 5.95 -8.64 -2.45
N LYS A 141 7.20 -8.87 -2.84
CA LYS A 141 8.38 -8.39 -2.10
C LYS A 141 9.28 -7.54 -2.97
N ILE A 142 9.81 -6.46 -2.41
CA ILE A 142 10.82 -5.61 -3.03
C ILE A 142 12.01 -5.52 -2.09
N THR A 143 13.19 -5.96 -2.55
CA THR A 143 14.39 -6.02 -1.68
C THR A 143 15.57 -5.19 -2.13
N GLY A 144 15.47 -4.57 -3.30
CA GLY A 144 16.46 -3.66 -3.88
C GLY A 144 16.07 -3.31 -5.32
N GLY A 145 16.91 -2.59 -6.04
CA GLY A 145 16.65 -2.12 -7.40
C GLY A 145 16.03 -0.71 -7.45
N THR A 146 15.87 -0.19 -8.67
CA THR A 146 15.21 1.08 -8.96
C THR A 146 13.99 0.84 -9.85
N TYR A 147 12.81 1.32 -9.43
CA TYR A 147 11.55 1.11 -10.15
C TYR A 147 10.90 2.44 -10.47
N SER A 148 10.48 2.61 -11.73
CA SER A 148 9.62 3.71 -12.16
C SER A 148 8.32 3.12 -12.66
N ILE A 149 7.21 3.32 -11.95
CA ILE A 149 5.93 2.68 -12.25
C ILE A 149 4.89 3.75 -12.56
N GLN A 150 4.26 3.61 -13.72
CA GLN A 150 3.13 4.42 -14.15
C GLN A 150 1.95 3.49 -14.43
N SER A 151 0.81 3.69 -13.79
CA SER A 151 -0.38 2.85 -13.95
C SER A 151 -1.65 3.69 -13.99
N ALA A 152 -2.66 3.22 -14.72
CA ALA A 152 -3.98 3.86 -14.72
C ALA A 152 -4.80 3.50 -13.47
N GLU A 153 -4.55 2.34 -12.90
CA GLU A 153 -5.11 1.88 -11.63
C GLU A 153 -3.94 1.80 -10.60
N ASP A 154 -3.81 0.71 -9.86
CA ASP A 154 -2.84 0.59 -8.76
C ASP A 154 -1.43 0.32 -9.29
N ALA A 155 -0.42 0.97 -8.72
CA ALA A 155 0.95 0.75 -9.18
C ALA A 155 1.48 -0.62 -8.73
N LEU A 156 1.27 -0.96 -7.46
CA LEU A 156 1.60 -2.24 -6.86
C LEU A 156 0.38 -2.81 -6.15
N GLU A 157 -0.12 -3.94 -6.62
CA GLU A 157 -1.25 -4.66 -6.02
C GLU A 157 -0.79 -6.07 -5.60
N ALA A 158 -1.13 -6.45 -4.38
CA ALA A 158 -0.92 -7.82 -3.91
C ALA A 158 -2.08 -8.26 -3.02
N ASN A 159 -2.64 -9.45 -3.24
CA ASN A 159 -3.71 -9.94 -2.37
C ASN A 159 -3.22 -10.08 -0.92
N ASP A 160 -2.13 -10.82 -0.69
CA ASP A 160 -1.75 -11.21 0.66
C ASP A 160 -0.87 -10.20 1.38
N SER A 161 0.17 -9.69 0.70
CA SER A 161 0.97 -8.61 1.27
C SER A 161 1.89 -7.91 0.28
N ILE A 162 2.23 -6.66 0.60
CA ILE A 162 3.37 -5.95 0.00
C ILE A 162 4.46 -5.77 1.06
N ARG A 163 5.69 -6.20 0.77
CA ARG A 163 6.82 -6.13 1.71
C ARG A 163 8.02 -5.45 1.08
N ILE A 164 8.41 -4.29 1.59
CA ILE A 164 9.53 -3.50 1.06
C ILE A 164 10.67 -3.52 2.06
N LYS A 165 11.79 -4.14 1.68
CA LYS A 165 13.00 -4.19 2.49
C LYS A 165 13.92 -3.00 2.21
N ASP A 166 14.06 -2.66 0.93
CA ASP A 166 14.92 -1.61 0.37
C ASP A 166 14.55 -1.37 -1.10
N GLY A 167 15.18 -0.40 -1.75
CA GLY A 167 14.96 -0.03 -3.16
C GLY A 167 14.64 1.46 -3.33
N THR A 168 14.62 1.92 -4.58
CA THR A 168 14.15 3.26 -4.95
C THR A 168 12.93 3.14 -5.87
N LEU A 169 11.78 3.65 -5.44
CA LEU A 169 10.53 3.57 -6.18
C LEU A 169 10.01 4.97 -6.49
N THR A 170 9.71 5.22 -7.76
CA THR A 170 8.95 6.39 -8.22
C THR A 170 7.65 5.91 -8.82
N ILE A 171 6.53 6.30 -8.22
CA ILE A 171 5.20 5.80 -8.54
C ILE A 171 4.30 6.97 -8.96
N ASP A 172 3.56 6.77 -10.04
CA ASP A 172 2.48 7.61 -10.54
C ASP A 172 1.29 6.69 -10.90
N ALA A 173 0.35 6.56 -9.97
CA ALA A 173 -0.80 5.67 -10.05
C ALA A 173 -2.09 6.48 -10.21
N GLY A 174 -3.01 6.02 -11.06
CA GLY A 174 -4.33 6.62 -11.19
C GLY A 174 -5.30 6.22 -10.06
N LYS A 175 -4.98 5.16 -9.30
CA LYS A 175 -5.57 4.82 -8.01
C LYS A 175 -4.50 4.79 -6.92
N ASP A 176 -4.17 3.62 -6.38
CA ASP A 176 -3.32 3.49 -5.22
C ASP A 176 -1.86 3.33 -5.60
N GLY A 177 -0.98 3.92 -4.81
CA GLY A 177 0.45 3.66 -4.96
C GLY A 177 0.79 2.21 -4.62
N LEU A 178 0.33 1.76 -3.45
CA LEU A 178 0.51 0.40 -2.94
C LEU A 178 -0.83 -0.07 -2.37
N HIS A 179 -1.35 -1.18 -2.87
CA HIS A 179 -2.62 -1.75 -2.41
C HIS A 179 -2.46 -3.22 -2.01
N SER A 180 -2.84 -3.57 -0.78
CA SER A 180 -3.00 -4.97 -0.37
C SER A 180 -4.46 -5.31 -0.03
N GLU A 181 -5.07 -6.13 -0.90
CA GLU A 181 -6.54 -6.25 -1.02
C GLU A 181 -7.20 -7.27 -0.09
N HIS A 182 -6.48 -8.20 0.55
CA HIS A 182 -7.17 -9.28 1.27
C HIS A 182 -7.94 -8.77 2.50
N ASP A 183 -9.24 -9.04 2.54
CA ASP A 183 -10.17 -8.56 3.56
C ASP A 183 -10.86 -9.68 4.38
N GLU A 184 -10.69 -10.95 3.99
CA GLU A 184 -11.33 -12.09 4.65
C GLU A 184 -10.52 -12.66 5.83
N ASP A 185 -9.20 -12.56 5.78
CA ASP A 185 -8.25 -12.98 6.83
C ASP A 185 -7.40 -11.79 7.31
N ALA A 186 -7.63 -11.36 8.55
CA ALA A 186 -6.91 -10.24 9.16
C ALA A 186 -5.40 -10.47 9.37
N THR A 187 -4.87 -11.66 9.04
CA THR A 187 -3.43 -11.96 9.03
C THR A 187 -2.75 -11.73 7.66
N LEU A 188 -3.54 -11.49 6.62
CA LEU A 188 -3.12 -11.13 5.26
C LEU A 188 -3.60 -9.69 4.94
N GLY A 189 -3.44 -9.20 3.72
CA GLY A 189 -3.86 -7.86 3.31
C GLY A 189 -2.99 -6.76 3.93
N TYR A 190 -1.71 -7.03 4.20
CA TYR A 190 -0.84 -6.11 4.92
C TYR A 190 0.29 -5.53 4.08
N ILE A 191 0.72 -4.33 4.45
CA ILE A 191 1.91 -3.69 3.90
C ILE A 191 2.96 -3.54 5.01
N TYR A 192 4.18 -3.98 4.72
CA TYR A 192 5.32 -3.84 5.61
C TYR A 192 6.48 -3.15 4.93
N ILE A 193 6.92 -2.01 5.49
CA ILE A 193 8.01 -1.21 4.97
C ILE A 193 9.13 -1.17 6.01
N ALA A 194 10.22 -1.88 5.72
CA ALA A 194 11.43 -1.86 6.55
C ALA A 194 12.41 -0.75 6.17
N GLY A 195 12.32 -0.22 4.93
CA GLY A 195 13.31 0.68 4.35
C GLY A 195 13.01 1.06 2.91
N GLY A 196 14.01 1.61 2.22
CA GLY A 196 13.90 2.10 0.84
C GLY A 196 13.60 3.60 0.75
N THR A 197 13.56 4.10 -0.48
CA THR A 197 13.14 5.47 -0.83
C THR A 197 11.96 5.38 -1.79
N MET A 198 10.86 6.03 -1.47
CA MET A 198 9.62 6.00 -2.26
C MET A 198 9.12 7.43 -2.48
N THR A 199 8.78 7.74 -3.73
CA THR A 199 7.98 8.92 -4.09
C THR A 199 6.71 8.43 -4.76
N ILE A 200 5.54 8.74 -4.19
CA ILE A 200 4.25 8.17 -4.58
C ILE A 200 3.26 9.29 -4.91
N THR A 201 2.86 9.36 -6.17
CA THR A 201 1.68 10.11 -6.60
C THR A 201 0.57 9.10 -6.86
N ALA A 202 -0.56 9.28 -6.19
CA ALA A 202 -1.72 8.41 -6.26
C ALA A 202 -2.97 9.24 -6.60
N GLY A 203 -3.89 8.66 -7.37
CA GLY A 203 -5.19 9.23 -7.65
C GLY A 203 -6.25 8.89 -6.60
N ASP A 204 -5.99 7.85 -5.81
CA ASP A 204 -6.69 7.49 -4.58
C ASP A 204 -5.66 7.45 -3.45
N ASP A 205 -5.32 6.31 -2.84
CA ASP A 205 -4.46 6.28 -1.66
C ASP A 205 -2.98 6.17 -1.96
N GLY A 206 -2.15 6.86 -1.18
CA GLY A 206 -0.71 6.68 -1.28
C GLY A 206 -0.30 5.24 -0.94
N ILE A 207 -0.74 4.74 0.22
CA ILE A 207 -0.47 3.39 0.72
C ILE A 207 -1.72 2.86 1.41
N GLN A 208 -2.35 1.82 0.85
CA GLN A 208 -3.50 1.14 1.44
C GLN A 208 -3.20 -0.33 1.73
N GLY A 209 -3.33 -0.74 2.99
CA GLY A 209 -3.35 -2.16 3.37
C GLY A 209 -4.63 -2.48 4.13
N ASN A 210 -5.39 -3.49 3.73
CA ASN A 210 -6.66 -3.79 4.40
C ASN A 210 -6.50 -4.16 5.88
N SER A 211 -5.48 -4.93 6.26
CA SER A 211 -5.27 -5.31 7.68
C SER A 211 -4.32 -4.40 8.44
N VAL A 212 -3.07 -4.28 7.97
CA VAL A 212 -2.01 -3.53 8.66
C VAL A 212 -1.12 -2.81 7.67
N VAL A 213 -0.84 -1.54 7.92
CA VAL A 213 0.33 -0.84 7.35
C VAL A 213 1.35 -0.64 8.47
N GLN A 214 2.48 -1.33 8.38
CA GLN A 214 3.58 -1.20 9.33
C GLN A 214 4.81 -0.59 8.67
N ILE A 215 5.31 0.52 9.23
CA ILE A 215 6.49 1.25 8.76
C ILE A 215 7.57 1.28 9.84
N ASP A 216 8.63 0.53 9.62
CA ASP A 216 9.80 0.47 10.52
C ASP A 216 10.93 1.42 10.08
N GLY A 217 10.92 1.86 8.82
CA GLY A 217 11.96 2.73 8.27
C GLY A 217 11.72 3.14 6.82
N GLY A 218 12.71 3.81 6.23
CA GLY A 218 12.67 4.31 4.85
C GLY A 218 12.44 5.83 4.76
N THR A 219 12.52 6.34 3.54
CA THR A 219 12.10 7.70 3.16
C THR A 219 10.88 7.57 2.25
N ILE A 220 9.74 8.06 2.71
CA ILE A 220 8.45 7.95 2.02
C ILE A 220 7.96 9.37 1.78
N ASP A 221 7.78 9.74 0.53
CA ASP A 221 7.25 11.02 0.10
C ASP A 221 5.99 10.79 -0.72
N ILE A 222 4.85 11.23 -0.22
CA ILE A 222 3.54 11.13 -0.87
C ILE A 222 3.10 12.55 -1.21
N PRO A 223 3.57 13.13 -2.33
CA PRO A 223 3.24 14.51 -2.70
C PRO A 223 1.78 14.74 -3.10
N SER A 224 1.02 13.69 -3.42
CA SER A 224 -0.39 13.78 -3.80
C SER A 224 -1.08 12.43 -3.66
N SER A 225 -2.21 12.43 -2.96
CA SER A 225 -3.18 11.33 -2.84
C SER A 225 -4.53 11.87 -2.33
N VAL A 226 -5.57 11.04 -2.33
CA VAL A 226 -6.82 11.25 -1.59
C VAL A 226 -6.51 11.12 -0.11
N GLU A 227 -6.20 9.91 0.36
CA GLU A 227 -5.63 9.68 1.68
C GLU A 227 -4.14 9.33 1.58
N GLY A 228 -3.34 9.71 2.58
CA GLY A 228 -1.90 9.41 2.53
C GLY A 228 -1.60 7.95 2.79
N ILE A 229 -2.00 7.47 3.97
CA ILE A 229 -1.82 6.08 4.41
C ILE A 229 -3.13 5.61 5.03
N GLU A 230 -3.72 4.54 4.50
CA GLU A 230 -4.98 3.96 4.99
C GLU A 230 -4.83 2.49 5.39
N SER A 231 -5.38 2.12 6.56
CA SER A 231 -5.47 0.71 6.98
C SER A 231 -6.44 0.47 8.13
N THR A 232 -6.81 -0.78 8.42
CA THR A 232 -7.42 -1.10 9.72
C THR A 232 -6.47 -0.77 10.88
N TYR A 233 -5.18 -1.09 10.74
CA TYR A 233 -4.18 -0.75 11.75
C TYR A 233 -2.95 -0.14 11.12
N ILE A 234 -2.65 1.11 11.48
CA ILE A 234 -1.42 1.78 11.08
C ILE A 234 -0.43 1.78 12.24
N GLN A 235 0.75 1.21 12.02
CA GLN A 235 1.85 1.24 12.97
C GLN A 235 3.09 1.90 12.35
N ILE A 236 3.53 3.02 12.94
CA ILE A 236 4.74 3.73 12.50
C ILE A 236 5.79 3.65 13.60
N ASN A 237 6.79 2.79 13.40
CA ASN A 237 7.90 2.61 14.33
C ASN A 237 9.11 3.51 13.99
N GLY A 238 9.22 3.97 12.73
CA GLY A 238 10.33 4.77 12.25
C GLY A 238 10.12 5.34 10.85
N GLY A 239 11.21 5.83 10.24
CA GLY A 239 11.22 6.39 8.89
C GLY A 239 11.16 7.92 8.83
N GLN A 240 11.35 8.45 7.63
CA GLN A 240 11.04 9.83 7.26
C GLN A 240 9.84 9.79 6.33
N ILE A 241 8.71 10.32 6.77
CA ILE A 241 7.43 10.23 6.07
C ILE A 241 6.94 11.65 5.83
N THR A 242 6.74 12.01 4.57
CA THR A 242 6.14 13.28 4.17
C THR A 242 4.88 12.96 3.39
N VAL A 243 3.75 13.55 3.79
CA VAL A 243 2.45 13.33 3.16
C VAL A 243 1.80 14.66 2.85
N TYR A 244 1.34 14.79 1.60
CA TYR A 244 0.26 15.68 1.23
C TYR A 244 -0.92 14.85 0.72
N ALA A 245 -2.02 14.90 1.45
CA ALA A 245 -3.28 14.24 1.12
C ALA A 245 -4.37 15.29 0.88
N SER A 246 -5.30 15.02 -0.03
CA SER A 246 -6.42 15.93 -0.28
C SER A 246 -7.56 15.78 0.73
N ASP A 247 -7.65 14.59 1.34
CA ASP A 247 -8.52 14.23 2.44
C ASP A 247 -7.64 13.98 3.70
N ASP A 248 -7.66 12.77 4.26
CA ASP A 248 -6.92 12.46 5.49
C ASP A 248 -5.46 12.10 5.24
N GLY A 249 -4.58 12.59 6.12
CA GLY A 249 -3.15 12.30 6.03
C GLY A 249 -2.86 10.84 6.34
N ILE A 250 -3.31 10.39 7.51
CA ILE A 250 -3.13 9.02 8.01
C ILE A 250 -4.49 8.57 8.56
N ASN A 251 -5.15 7.63 7.88
CA ASN A 251 -6.51 7.22 8.20
C ASN A 251 -6.57 5.75 8.67
N ALA A 252 -7.13 5.51 9.85
CA ALA A 252 -7.48 4.17 10.28
C ALA A 252 -8.99 3.93 10.26
N SER A 253 -9.42 3.03 9.37
CA SER A 253 -10.82 2.66 9.14
C SER A 253 -10.98 1.13 9.10
N GLN A 254 -12.14 0.59 9.50
CA GLN A 254 -12.31 -0.86 9.55
C GLN A 254 -12.46 -1.47 8.15
N LYS A 255 -11.44 -2.19 7.69
CA LYS A 255 -11.45 -2.98 6.44
C LYS A 255 -11.45 -4.50 6.69
N VAL A 256 -10.94 -4.92 7.84
CA VAL A 256 -11.00 -6.32 8.33
C VAL A 256 -11.55 -6.39 9.76
N ASP A 257 -11.93 -7.58 10.23
CA ASP A 257 -12.38 -7.81 11.61
C ASP A 257 -11.20 -7.77 12.61
N SER A 258 -10.66 -6.57 12.83
CA SER A 258 -9.58 -6.26 13.76
C SER A 258 -9.80 -4.91 14.44
N ASN A 259 -8.97 -4.60 15.44
CA ASN A 259 -9.03 -3.33 16.15
C ASN A 259 -8.52 -2.20 15.25
N VAL A 260 -9.39 -1.22 15.01
CA VAL A 260 -9.03 0.02 14.31
C VAL A 260 -8.12 0.86 15.20
N ARG A 261 -6.93 1.23 14.71
CA ARG A 261 -6.04 2.15 15.45
C ARG A 261 -4.92 2.73 14.62
N ILE A 262 -4.44 3.89 15.07
CA ILE A 262 -3.14 4.47 14.71
C ILE A 262 -2.19 4.37 15.91
N GLU A 263 -0.99 3.85 15.69
CA GLU A 263 0.08 3.81 16.70
C GLU A 263 1.41 4.33 16.12
N VAL A 264 1.87 5.47 16.64
CA VAL A 264 3.15 6.08 16.26
C VAL A 264 4.15 5.93 17.40
N ASN A 265 5.17 5.10 17.19
CA ASN A 265 6.23 4.83 18.15
C ASN A 265 7.53 5.62 17.86
N GLY A 266 7.69 6.14 16.64
CA GLY A 266 8.90 6.85 16.22
C GLY A 266 8.79 7.45 14.82
N GLY A 267 9.94 7.90 14.28
CA GLY A 267 10.04 8.49 12.95
C GLY A 267 10.02 10.02 12.93
N THR A 268 10.27 10.59 11.76
CA THR A 268 10.04 12.00 11.41
C THR A 268 8.87 12.03 10.43
N ILE A 269 7.75 12.62 10.84
CA ILE A 269 6.49 12.55 10.11
C ILE A 269 5.98 13.97 9.86
N ASP A 270 5.88 14.37 8.61
CA ASP A 270 5.36 15.65 8.18
C ASP A 270 4.08 15.43 7.37
N VAL A 271 2.93 15.74 7.96
CA VAL A 271 1.62 15.58 7.33
C VAL A 271 1.02 16.95 7.03
N THR A 272 0.60 17.13 5.79
CA THR A 272 -0.21 18.26 5.35
C THR A 272 -1.46 17.72 4.68
N VAL A 273 -2.62 18.26 5.02
CA VAL A 273 -3.88 17.90 4.36
C VAL A 273 -4.46 19.07 3.58
N GLY A 274 -5.39 18.74 2.69
CA GLY A 274 -6.18 19.70 1.94
C GLY A 274 -7.08 20.58 2.81
N SER A 275 -7.97 21.31 2.15
CA SER A 275 -9.01 22.07 2.85
C SER A 275 -10.31 21.29 2.85
N GLY A 276 -10.95 21.15 4.00
CA GLY A 276 -12.24 20.49 4.09
C GLY A 276 -12.51 20.00 5.49
N ASP A 277 -13.37 18.99 5.56
CA ASP A 277 -13.44 18.04 6.66
C ASP A 277 -12.32 17.04 6.37
N THR A 278 -11.17 17.23 6.99
CA THR A 278 -9.92 16.53 6.70
C THR A 278 -9.07 16.53 7.96
N ASP A 279 -8.40 15.42 8.22
CA ASP A 279 -7.66 15.17 9.43
C ASP A 279 -6.21 14.79 9.14
N GLY A 280 -5.28 15.39 9.90
CA GLY A 280 -3.87 14.98 9.81
C GLY A 280 -3.70 13.49 10.16
N PHE A 281 -4.36 13.06 11.24
CA PHE A 281 -4.50 11.67 11.64
C PHE A 281 -5.95 11.43 12.01
N ASP A 282 -6.66 10.55 11.29
CA ASP A 282 -8.02 10.12 11.60
C ASP A 282 -8.03 8.66 12.04
N SER A 283 -8.72 8.34 13.12
CA SER A 283 -8.96 6.97 13.50
C SER A 283 -10.39 6.74 13.96
N ASN A 284 -11.09 5.85 13.25
CA ASN A 284 -12.37 5.30 13.71
C ASN A 284 -12.23 4.38 14.95
N GLY A 285 -11.05 4.33 15.57
CA GLY A 285 -10.74 3.61 16.78
C GLY A 285 -9.75 4.38 17.66
N ASP A 286 -8.67 3.73 18.10
CA ASP A 286 -7.72 4.38 19.02
C ASP A 286 -6.58 5.12 18.30
N LEU A 287 -6.08 6.20 18.90
CA LEU A 287 -4.91 6.94 18.43
C LEU A 287 -3.86 7.08 19.54
N TYR A 288 -2.68 6.53 19.30
CA TYR A 288 -1.55 6.55 20.24
C TYR A 288 -0.31 7.18 19.60
N ILE A 289 0.16 8.29 20.18
CA ILE A 289 1.44 8.90 19.85
C ILE A 289 2.41 8.63 21.01
N ASN A 290 3.29 7.66 20.84
CA ASN A 290 4.26 7.21 21.83
C ASN A 290 5.66 7.83 21.63
N GLY A 291 5.97 8.30 20.43
CA GLY A 291 7.27 8.87 20.09
C GLY A 291 7.30 9.57 18.72
N GLY A 292 8.50 9.95 18.27
CA GLY A 292 8.73 10.59 16.96
C GLY A 292 8.84 12.11 17.00
N THR A 293 9.13 12.70 15.83
CA THR A 293 9.05 14.14 15.56
C THR A 293 7.96 14.33 14.51
N ILE A 294 6.84 14.94 14.90
CA ILE A 294 5.63 14.99 14.08
C ILE A 294 5.26 16.44 13.83
N THR A 295 5.12 16.83 12.56
CA THR A 295 4.57 18.11 12.14
C THR A 295 3.25 17.87 11.42
N VAL A 296 2.19 18.55 11.84
CA VAL A 296 0.87 18.48 11.19
C VAL A 296 0.43 19.87 10.76
N GLN A 297 0.05 20.00 9.49
CA GLN A 297 -0.61 21.17 8.93
C GLN A 297 -2.01 20.77 8.47
N ALA A 298 -2.99 21.04 9.33
CA ALA A 298 -4.37 20.60 9.13
C ALA A 298 -5.36 21.50 9.89
N ASN A 299 -6.62 21.53 9.46
CA ASN A 299 -7.70 22.17 10.22
C ASN A 299 -8.00 21.38 11.49
N SER A 300 -8.12 20.05 11.34
CA SER A 300 -8.16 19.10 12.43
C SER A 300 -6.91 18.23 12.34
N ALA A 301 -6.08 18.23 13.38
CA ALA A 301 -4.78 17.57 13.34
C ALA A 301 -4.85 16.10 13.74
N PHE A 302 -5.79 15.78 14.64
CA PHE A 302 -5.99 14.47 15.22
C PHE A 302 -7.48 14.32 15.52
N ASP A 303 -8.15 13.41 14.84
CA ASP A 303 -9.48 12.93 15.20
C ASP A 303 -9.42 11.44 15.54
N ALA A 304 -10.19 11.04 16.54
CA ALA A 304 -10.36 9.64 16.84
C ALA A 304 -11.66 9.35 17.61
N ASP A 305 -12.35 8.27 17.26
CA ASP A 305 -13.57 7.81 17.92
C ASP A 305 -13.31 7.12 19.28
N GLY A 306 -12.10 6.58 19.45
CA GLY A 306 -11.67 5.82 20.61
C GLY A 306 -10.77 6.59 21.56
N THR A 307 -9.77 5.90 22.10
CA THR A 307 -8.82 6.45 23.06
C THR A 307 -7.76 7.26 22.34
N VAL A 308 -7.55 8.50 22.77
CA VAL A 308 -6.43 9.34 22.32
C VAL A 308 -5.39 9.49 23.41
N GLN A 309 -4.13 9.22 23.09
CA GLN A 309 -3.00 9.45 24.01
C GLN A 309 -1.78 10.05 23.29
N LEU A 310 -1.25 11.11 23.87
CA LEU A 310 0.09 11.62 23.58
C LEU A 310 1.03 11.22 24.73
N ASN A 311 1.67 10.06 24.59
CA ASN A 311 2.55 9.45 25.59
C ASN A 311 4.01 9.92 25.45
N GLY A 312 4.42 10.40 24.28
CA GLY A 312 5.77 10.88 24.01
C GLY A 312 5.91 11.51 22.62
N GLY A 313 7.14 11.91 22.27
CA GLY A 313 7.47 12.57 21.00
C GLY A 313 7.46 14.10 21.03
N ASP A 314 7.90 14.70 19.93
CA ASP A 314 7.89 16.15 19.69
C ASP A 314 6.86 16.46 18.60
N VAL A 315 5.65 16.86 19.01
CA VAL A 315 4.52 17.11 18.11
C VAL A 315 4.27 18.62 17.95
N THR A 316 4.24 19.08 16.70
CA THR A 316 3.95 20.47 16.32
C THR A 316 2.75 20.50 15.39
N VAL A 317 1.71 21.25 15.75
CA VAL A 317 0.51 21.44 14.94
C VAL A 317 0.43 22.90 14.52
N ASN A 318 0.37 23.15 13.21
CA ASN A 318 0.27 24.51 12.65
C ASN A 318 1.31 25.51 13.20
N GLY A 319 2.53 25.01 13.45
CA GLY A 319 3.65 25.80 13.99
C GLY A 319 3.68 25.93 15.52
N GLU A 320 2.72 25.36 16.24
CA GLU A 320 2.67 25.37 17.70
C GLU A 320 2.94 23.98 18.28
N LYS A 321 3.88 23.89 19.23
CA LYS A 321 4.17 22.63 19.92
C LYS A 321 3.05 22.31 20.89
N ILE A 322 2.54 21.08 20.85
CA ILE A 322 1.51 20.60 21.77
C ILE A 322 2.11 19.65 22.81
N THR A 323 1.43 19.51 23.95
CA THR A 323 1.78 18.54 25.01
C THR A 323 0.63 17.61 25.37
N GLU A 324 -0.54 17.82 24.76
CA GLU A 324 -1.71 16.97 24.85
C GLU A 324 -2.48 17.07 23.52
N ILE A 325 -3.18 16.00 23.15
CA ILE A 325 -4.16 16.04 22.06
C ILE A 325 -5.53 16.24 22.71
N VAL A 326 -6.20 17.33 22.36
CA VAL A 326 -7.54 17.64 22.86
C VAL A 326 -8.55 17.24 21.81
N GLN A 327 -9.36 16.21 22.10
CA GLN A 327 -10.46 15.84 21.22
C GLN A 327 -11.49 16.97 21.16
N THR A 328 -11.89 17.35 19.95
CA THR A 328 -12.91 18.36 19.68
C THR A 328 -14.12 17.76 18.98
N GLY A 329 -14.78 16.76 19.60
CA GLY A 329 -15.96 16.08 19.03
C GLY A 329 -16.87 15.43 20.08
N PRO A 330 -18.09 14.95 19.72
CA PRO A 330 -19.09 14.41 20.64
C PRO A 330 -18.74 13.04 21.26
N GLY A 331 -17.46 12.80 21.53
CA GLY A 331 -16.94 11.75 22.42
C GLY A 331 -16.15 12.32 23.60
N GLY A 332 -15.88 13.63 23.61
CA GLY A 332 -15.17 14.33 24.68
C GLY A 332 -15.93 14.29 25.99
N GLY A 333 -15.72 13.22 26.77
CA GLY A 333 -16.25 13.01 28.10
C GLY A 333 -15.82 14.10 29.07
N GLY A 334 -16.52 15.23 29.02
CA GLY A 334 -16.48 16.25 30.04
C GLY A 334 -17.01 15.67 31.35
N GLY A 335 -16.09 15.14 32.17
CA GLY A 335 -16.30 14.84 33.57
C GLY A 335 -16.52 16.12 34.38
N GLY A 336 -17.61 16.83 34.10
CA GLY A 336 -18.09 17.99 34.85
C GLY A 336 -18.98 17.53 36.00
N GLY A 337 -18.46 17.59 37.22
CA GLY A 337 -19.13 17.12 38.42
C GLY A 337 -20.51 17.73 38.66
N PHE A 338 -21.50 16.87 38.89
CA PHE A 338 -22.78 17.27 39.47
C PHE A 338 -22.65 17.26 41.01
N GLY A 339 -22.22 18.42 41.53
CA GLY A 339 -22.47 18.81 42.91
C GLY A 339 -23.97 19.01 43.14
N GLY A 340 -24.47 18.49 44.25
CA GLY A 340 -25.90 18.41 44.55
C GLY A 340 -26.59 19.76 44.83
N GLY A 341 -27.91 19.73 44.73
CA GLY A 341 -28.81 20.79 45.17
C GLY A 341 -30.26 20.35 44.99
N GLY A 342 -30.92 19.98 46.09
CA GLY A 342 -32.25 19.37 46.06
C GLY A 342 -33.42 20.34 45.95
N GLY A 343 -34.61 19.72 45.86
CA GLY A 343 -35.86 20.27 46.41
C GLY A 343 -36.86 20.81 45.40
N GLY A 344 -38.02 20.14 45.26
CA GLY A 344 -39.20 20.76 44.66
C GLY A 344 -40.30 19.78 44.26
N ARG A 345 -41.23 19.51 45.19
CA ARG A 345 -42.50 18.80 44.93
C ARG A 345 -43.44 19.66 44.08
N GLY A 346 -44.19 19.03 43.17
CA GLY A 346 -45.37 19.61 42.53
C GLY A 346 -46.26 18.54 41.89
N GLN A 347 -47.38 18.21 42.55
CA GLN A 347 -48.45 17.32 42.07
C GLN A 347 -49.43 18.05 41.13
N GLY A 348 -50.10 17.26 40.28
CA GLY A 348 -51.36 17.57 39.58
C GLY A 348 -51.20 17.40 38.07
N GLY A 349 -51.83 16.45 37.36
CA GLY A 349 -53.14 15.84 37.53
C GLY A 349 -54.02 16.28 36.34
N GLY A 350 -54.38 15.37 35.43
CA GLY A 350 -55.34 15.68 34.36
C GLY A 350 -55.35 14.68 33.21
N GLN A 351 -56.49 14.02 33.03
CA GLN A 351 -56.80 12.93 32.09
C GLN A 351 -57.21 13.42 30.69
N GLY A 352 -57.18 12.48 29.73
CA GLY A 352 -58.05 12.42 28.55
C GLY A 352 -57.30 12.74 27.25
N GLY A 353 -57.39 11.97 26.16
CA GLY A 353 -58.19 10.81 25.81
C GLY A 353 -58.36 10.78 24.29
N GLY A 354 -58.26 9.59 23.68
CA GLY A 354 -59.01 9.22 22.47
C GLY A 354 -58.40 9.44 21.07
N GLY A 355 -58.54 8.39 20.24
CA GLY A 355 -58.62 8.46 18.76
C GLY A 355 -57.37 7.94 18.04
N MET A 356 -57.22 6.65 17.74
CA MET A 356 -57.79 5.91 16.58
C MET A 356 -57.65 6.59 15.21
N GLY A 357 -56.95 5.93 14.28
CA GLY A 357 -57.39 5.85 12.88
C GLY A 357 -56.31 5.91 11.79
N ARG A 358 -55.95 4.72 11.24
CA ARG A 358 -55.84 4.32 9.81
C ARG A 358 -55.40 5.41 8.80
N GLN A 359 -54.46 5.19 7.89
CA GLN A 359 -54.20 4.04 7.01
C GLN A 359 -52.71 3.90 6.74
#